data_AF-A0A9D5ZMS9-F1
#
_entry.id   AF-A0A9D5ZMS9-F1
#
_cell.length_a   1.000
_cell.length_b   1.000
_cell.length_c   1.000
_cell.angle_alpha   90.00
_cell.angle_beta   90.00
_cell.angle_gamma   90.00
#
_symmetry.space_group_name_H-M   'P 1'
#
loop_
_entity.id
_entity.type
_entity.pdbx_description
1 polymer ?
#
loop_
_entity_poly.entity_id
_entity_poly.type
_entity_poly.pdbx_seq_one_letter_code
_entity_poly.pdbx_strand_id
1 'polypeptide(L)'
;MLVKIMKTIFSTQSERDMSALKPLLDKINKLESKMQSLSDEELKSQTPKLKELLAHGKKLEELLPEAFATVREASVRVLGMRPFDVQILGGIVLHQGKIAEMKTGEGKTLCATLPLYLNALSGKGVHLVTVNDYLATRDAKWMGAIYNWLGLSVGVIVAEMPDEARKIAYNSDIVYGTNNEFAFDYLRDNMKFALHDYVQRGHHYCIVDEVDSILIDEARTPLVISGQGEGDSKLSQLVNESFLSFKKISTIALT
;
A
#
# COMPACT_ATOMS: atom_id res chain seq x y z
N MET A 1 -9.47 3.72 -43.49
CA MET A 1 -9.19 5.18 -43.48
C MET A 1 -10.14 5.93 -42.52
N LEU A 2 -11.46 5.71 -42.56
CA LEU A 2 -12.44 6.31 -41.63
C LEU A 2 -12.20 6.01 -40.14
N VAL A 3 -11.85 4.77 -39.77
CA VAL A 3 -11.56 4.39 -38.36
C VAL A 3 -10.32 5.11 -37.81
N LYS A 4 -9.33 5.39 -38.66
CA LYS A 4 -8.14 6.17 -38.30
C LYS A 4 -8.52 7.63 -38.06
N ILE A 5 -9.35 8.22 -38.92
CA ILE A 5 -9.83 9.61 -38.81
C ILE A 5 -10.74 9.80 -37.58
N MET A 6 -11.59 8.83 -37.24
CA MET A 6 -12.39 8.87 -36.01
C MET A 6 -11.53 8.78 -34.74
N LYS A 7 -10.45 7.99 -34.73
CA LYS A 7 -9.47 7.96 -33.62
C LYS A 7 -8.63 9.24 -33.50
N THR A 8 -8.36 9.93 -34.61
CA THR A 8 -7.63 11.21 -34.58
C THR A 8 -8.52 12.36 -34.10
N ILE A 9 -9.84 12.30 -34.35
CA ILE A 9 -10.81 13.35 -33.95
C ILE A 9 -11.34 13.11 -32.53
N PHE A 10 -11.47 11.86 -32.10
CA PHE A 10 -11.80 11.50 -30.72
C PHE A 10 -10.57 10.91 -30.06
N SER A 11 -9.77 11.78 -29.42
CA SER A 11 -8.69 11.35 -28.53
C SER A 11 -9.20 10.27 -27.58
N THR A 12 -8.39 9.24 -27.33
CA THR A 12 -8.80 8.17 -26.40
C THR A 12 -9.02 8.75 -24.99
N GLN A 13 -9.80 8.05 -24.14
CA GLN A 13 -10.00 8.50 -22.76
C GLN A 13 -8.65 8.64 -22.04
N SER A 14 -7.73 7.68 -22.25
CA SER A 14 -6.38 7.70 -21.71
C SER A 14 -5.58 8.93 -22.16
N GLU A 15 -5.66 9.34 -23.44
CA GLU A 15 -4.98 10.56 -23.90
C GLU A 15 -5.54 11.83 -23.25
N ARG A 16 -6.86 11.89 -23.02
CA ARG A 16 -7.49 13.02 -22.31
C ARG A 16 -7.04 13.06 -20.85
N ASP A 17 -7.06 11.92 -20.18
CA ASP A 17 -6.63 11.80 -18.78
C ASP A 17 -5.16 12.21 -18.63
N MET A 18 -4.28 11.74 -19.52
CA MET A 18 -2.87 12.13 -19.53
C MET A 18 -2.67 13.61 -19.81
N SER A 19 -3.44 14.18 -20.74
CA SER A 19 -3.40 15.63 -21.03
C SER A 19 -3.81 16.46 -19.82
N ALA A 20 -4.79 15.99 -19.04
CA ALA A 20 -5.24 16.65 -17.82
C ALA A 20 -4.18 16.67 -16.71
N LEU A 21 -3.21 15.74 -16.73
CA LEU A 21 -2.11 15.70 -15.76
C LEU A 21 -0.92 16.60 -16.14
N LYS A 22 -0.79 17.01 -17.41
CA LYS A 22 0.33 17.85 -17.89
C LYS A 22 0.53 19.13 -17.07
N PRO A 23 -0.51 19.90 -16.71
CA PRO A 23 -0.32 21.11 -15.90
C PRO A 23 0.29 20.82 -14.52
N LEU A 24 0.02 19.65 -13.95
CA LEU A 24 0.58 19.23 -12.67
C LEU A 24 2.03 18.77 -12.82
N LEU A 25 2.33 18.00 -13.87
CA LEU A 25 3.70 17.65 -14.24
C LEU A 25 4.56 18.90 -14.46
N ASP A 26 4.04 19.90 -15.18
CA ASP A 26 4.76 21.15 -15.44
C ASP A 26 5.05 21.92 -14.15
N LYS A 27 4.14 21.90 -13.18
CA LYS A 27 4.37 22.50 -11.85
C LYS A 27 5.50 21.79 -11.11
N ILE A 28 5.55 20.46 -11.15
CA ILE A 28 6.63 19.67 -10.54
C ILE A 28 7.97 19.98 -11.22
N ASN A 29 8.00 19.96 -12.56
CA ASN A 29 9.20 20.23 -13.35
C ASN A 29 9.76 21.65 -13.08
N LYS A 30 8.88 22.65 -12.90
CA LYS A 30 9.30 24.03 -12.56
C LYS A 30 9.96 24.15 -11.18
N LEU A 31 9.71 23.22 -10.26
CA LEU A 31 10.34 23.22 -8.93
C LEU A 31 11.73 22.58 -8.93
N GLU A 32 12.14 21.92 -10.02
CA GLU A 32 13.39 21.17 -10.08
C GLU A 32 14.62 22.03 -9.79
N SER A 33 14.78 23.18 -10.46
CA SER A 33 15.91 24.08 -10.23
C SER A 33 15.96 24.60 -8.79
N LYS A 34 14.79 24.80 -8.16
CA LYS A 34 14.71 25.17 -6.75
C LYS A 34 15.21 24.02 -5.87
N MET A 35 14.76 22.79 -6.08
CA MET A 35 15.18 21.63 -5.28
C MET A 35 16.68 21.35 -5.43
N GLN A 36 17.23 21.48 -6.65
CA GLN A 36 18.67 21.34 -6.91
C GLN A 36 19.51 22.38 -6.17
N SER A 37 18.99 23.60 -6.00
CA SER A 37 19.70 24.67 -5.28
C SER A 37 19.77 24.48 -3.77
N LEU A 38 18.95 23.59 -3.19
CA LEU A 38 18.91 23.35 -1.75
C LEU A 38 20.13 22.52 -1.30
N SER A 39 20.63 22.80 -0.09
CA SER A 39 21.54 21.88 0.61
C SER A 39 20.86 20.56 0.97
N ASP A 40 21.63 19.56 1.39
CA ASP A 40 21.07 18.29 1.87
C ASP A 40 20.17 18.50 3.09
N GLU A 41 20.58 19.36 4.02
CA GLU A 41 19.82 19.72 5.21
C GLU A 41 18.52 20.43 4.85
N GLU A 42 18.58 21.37 3.90
CA GLU A 42 17.40 22.10 3.41
C GLU A 42 16.41 21.18 2.69
N LEU A 43 16.89 20.22 1.89
CA LEU A 43 16.04 19.26 1.21
C LEU A 43 15.39 18.28 2.20
N LYS A 44 16.15 17.78 3.17
CA LYS A 44 15.61 16.95 4.27
C LYS A 44 14.58 17.71 5.10
N SER A 45 14.76 19.02 5.29
CA SER A 45 13.82 19.89 6.01
C SER A 45 12.46 20.05 5.31
N GLN A 46 12.33 19.64 4.04
CA GLN A 46 11.03 19.62 3.37
C GLN A 46 10.06 18.65 4.06
N THR A 47 10.51 17.51 4.58
CA THR A 47 9.63 16.55 5.26
C THR A 47 8.93 17.15 6.49
N PRO A 48 9.64 17.72 7.50
CA PRO A 48 8.97 18.35 8.64
C PRO A 48 8.11 19.55 8.22
N LYS A 49 8.56 20.36 7.26
CA LYS A 49 7.76 21.47 6.70
C LYS A 49 6.44 20.99 6.09
N LEU A 50 6.46 19.93 5.28
CA LEU A 50 5.25 19.40 4.63
C LEU A 50 4.32 18.73 5.66
N LYS A 51 4.87 18.03 6.66
CA LYS A 51 4.10 17.49 7.80
C LYS A 51 3.41 18.62 8.59
N GLU A 52 4.11 19.74 8.82
CA GLU A 52 3.54 20.93 9.47
C GLU A 52 2.41 21.56 8.65
N LEU A 53 2.57 21.68 7.33
CA LEU A 53 1.52 22.19 6.46
C LEU A 53 0.25 21.31 6.50
N LEU A 54 0.41 19.98 6.53
CA LEU A 54 -0.72 19.06 6.72
C LEU A 54 -1.40 19.25 8.07
N ALA A 55 -0.62 19.43 9.15
CA ALA A 55 -1.17 19.69 10.48
C ALA A 55 -1.97 21.00 10.53
N HIS A 56 -1.61 21.99 9.70
CA HIS A 56 -2.35 23.24 9.52
C HIS A 56 -3.51 23.15 8.50
N GLY A 57 -3.88 21.94 8.07
CA GLY A 57 -5.08 21.70 7.27
C GLY A 57 -4.90 21.77 5.75
N LYS A 58 -3.66 21.87 5.24
CA LYS A 58 -3.40 21.68 3.81
C LYS A 58 -3.76 20.26 3.40
N LYS A 59 -4.22 20.09 2.15
CA LYS A 59 -4.50 18.76 1.59
C LYS A 59 -3.28 18.18 0.89
N LEU A 60 -3.20 16.85 0.78
CA LEU A 60 -2.10 16.16 0.11
C LEU A 60 -1.96 16.60 -1.36
N GLU A 61 -3.06 16.86 -2.05
CA GLU A 61 -3.07 17.29 -3.44
C GLU A 61 -2.43 18.68 -3.63
N GLU A 62 -2.51 19.54 -2.62
CA GLU A 62 -1.84 20.84 -2.62
C GLU A 62 -0.33 20.72 -2.42
N LEU A 63 0.10 19.70 -1.67
CA LEU A 63 1.50 19.43 -1.37
C LEU A 63 2.20 18.57 -2.42
N LEU A 64 1.43 17.85 -3.24
CA LEU A 64 1.93 16.92 -4.25
C LEU A 64 3.05 17.52 -5.10
N PRO A 65 2.94 18.74 -5.68
CA PRO A 65 4.00 19.25 -6.55
C PRO A 65 5.35 19.38 -5.84
N GLU A 66 5.33 19.90 -4.61
CA GLU A 66 6.53 20.11 -3.80
C GLU A 66 7.09 18.79 -3.30
N ALA A 67 6.24 17.90 -2.77
CA ALA A 67 6.63 16.57 -2.32
C ALA A 67 7.28 15.74 -3.45
N PHE A 68 6.69 15.73 -4.65
CA PHE A 68 7.22 14.97 -5.78
C PHE A 68 8.55 15.55 -6.28
N ALA A 69 8.69 16.89 -6.31
CA ALA A 69 9.95 17.53 -6.66
C ALA A 69 11.05 17.21 -5.61
N THR A 70 10.71 17.20 -4.32
CA THR A 70 11.62 16.80 -3.24
C THR A 70 12.10 15.36 -3.40
N VAL A 71 11.18 14.42 -3.63
CA VAL A 71 11.53 13.00 -3.81
C VAL A 71 12.36 12.79 -5.08
N ARG A 72 12.04 13.50 -6.17
CA ARG A 72 12.82 13.44 -7.41
C ARG A 72 14.28 13.83 -7.15
N GLU A 73 14.51 14.95 -6.48
CA GLU A 73 15.86 15.41 -6.15
C GLU A 73 16.56 14.47 -5.15
N ALA A 74 15.85 13.99 -4.13
CA ALA A 74 16.40 13.02 -3.17
C ALA A 74 16.82 11.71 -3.86
N SER A 75 16.05 11.23 -4.82
CA SER A 75 16.41 10.07 -5.64
C SER A 75 17.70 10.30 -6.44
N VAL A 76 17.90 11.51 -6.98
CA VAL A 76 19.15 11.84 -7.69
C VAL A 76 20.33 11.82 -6.72
N ARG A 77 20.20 12.43 -5.54
CA ARG A 77 21.29 12.49 -4.55
C ARG A 77 21.64 11.13 -3.95
N VAL A 78 20.63 10.31 -3.68
CA VAL A 78 20.80 9.05 -2.95
C VAL A 78 21.09 7.88 -3.88
N LEU A 79 20.40 7.81 -5.02
CA LEU A 79 20.48 6.67 -5.94
C LEU A 79 21.12 7.00 -7.29
N GLY A 80 21.41 8.27 -7.58
CA GLY A 80 21.87 8.70 -8.90
C GLY A 80 20.80 8.57 -9.99
N MET A 81 19.52 8.43 -9.61
CA MET A 81 18.41 8.18 -10.52
C MET A 81 17.46 9.36 -10.49
N ARG A 82 17.22 10.00 -11.64
CA ARG A 82 16.22 11.06 -11.79
C ARG A 82 14.90 10.45 -12.27
N PRO A 83 13.81 10.47 -11.47
CA PRO A 83 12.50 10.08 -11.97
C PRO A 83 12.10 10.82 -13.25
N PHE A 84 11.80 10.06 -14.30
CA PHE A 84 11.33 10.57 -15.58
C PHE A 84 9.90 11.11 -15.48
N ASP A 85 9.50 11.91 -16.45
CA ASP A 85 8.16 12.50 -16.49
C ASP A 85 7.05 11.44 -16.53
N VAL A 86 7.30 10.32 -17.22
CA VAL A 86 6.38 9.17 -17.25
C VAL A 86 6.21 8.52 -15.87
N GLN A 87 7.28 8.45 -15.07
CA GLN A 87 7.24 7.93 -13.69
C GLN A 87 6.51 8.92 -12.77
N ILE A 88 6.66 10.21 -13.01
CA ILE A 88 5.99 11.25 -12.23
C ILE A 88 4.48 11.26 -12.51
N LEU A 89 4.10 11.11 -13.77
CA LEU A 89 2.71 10.89 -14.17
C LEU A 89 2.15 9.60 -13.55
N GLY A 90 2.90 8.50 -13.59
CA GLY A 90 2.54 7.25 -12.92
C GLY A 90 2.31 7.44 -11.42
N GLY A 91 3.20 8.16 -10.74
CA GLY A 91 3.06 8.48 -9.32
C GLY A 91 1.81 9.32 -9.01
N ILE A 92 1.46 10.27 -9.88
CA ILE A 92 0.22 11.06 -9.75
C ILE A 92 -1.00 10.15 -9.88
N VAL A 93 -1.01 9.25 -10.87
CA VAL A 93 -2.10 8.28 -11.09
C VAL A 93 -2.26 7.36 -9.89
N LEU A 94 -1.16 6.85 -9.33
CA LEU A 94 -1.17 6.02 -8.12
C LEU A 94 -1.70 6.78 -6.90
N HIS A 95 -1.30 8.04 -6.71
CA HIS A 95 -1.83 8.88 -5.63
C HIS A 95 -3.35 9.09 -5.76
N GLN A 96 -3.88 9.19 -6.98
CA GLN A 96 -5.32 9.28 -7.25
C GLN A 96 -6.09 7.97 -7.01
N GLY A 97 -5.43 6.90 -6.56
CA GLY A 97 -6.05 5.60 -6.33
C GLY A 97 -6.40 4.85 -7.62
N LYS A 98 -5.68 5.12 -8.71
CA LYS A 98 -5.87 4.48 -10.02
C LYS A 98 -4.71 3.55 -10.35
N ILE A 99 -4.92 2.66 -11.32
CA ILE A 99 -3.88 1.77 -11.85
C ILE A 99 -3.02 2.55 -12.85
N ALA A 100 -1.71 2.59 -12.60
CA ALA A 100 -0.73 3.12 -13.54
C ALA A 100 -0.11 1.98 -14.36
N GLU A 101 -0.59 1.79 -15.59
CA GLU A 101 0.00 0.81 -16.51
C GLU A 101 1.33 1.35 -17.07
N MET A 102 2.42 0.73 -16.65
CA MET A 102 3.78 1.03 -17.11
C MET A 102 4.43 -0.25 -17.61
N LYS A 103 5.11 -0.17 -18.76
CA LYS A 103 5.83 -1.33 -19.31
C LYS A 103 6.98 -1.75 -18.38
N THR A 104 7.34 -3.03 -18.44
CA THR A 104 8.54 -3.53 -17.75
C THR A 104 9.76 -2.73 -18.17
N GLY A 105 10.57 -2.31 -17.19
CA GLY A 105 11.74 -1.46 -17.42
C GLY A 105 11.49 0.04 -17.32
N GLU A 106 10.24 0.51 -17.28
CA GLU A 106 9.91 1.94 -17.07
C GLU A 106 10.14 2.41 -15.62
N GLY A 107 10.61 1.53 -14.73
CA GLY A 107 10.95 1.84 -13.34
C GLY A 107 9.74 2.05 -12.42
N LYS A 108 8.80 1.10 -12.42
CA LYS A 108 7.64 1.05 -11.49
C LYS A 108 8.07 1.21 -10.02
N THR A 109 9.15 0.54 -9.62
CA THR A 109 9.68 0.60 -8.24
C THR A 109 10.09 2.02 -7.84
N LEU A 110 10.76 2.76 -8.74
CA LEU A 110 11.13 4.16 -8.49
C LEU A 110 9.91 5.08 -8.55
N CYS A 111 9.01 4.86 -9.49
CA CYS A 111 7.74 5.59 -9.62
C CYS A 111 6.93 5.56 -8.32
N ALA A 112 6.83 4.39 -7.67
CA ALA A 112 6.08 4.21 -6.42
C ALA A 112 6.60 5.07 -5.26
N THR A 113 7.87 5.51 -5.29
CA THR A 113 8.44 6.32 -4.21
C THR A 113 7.77 7.68 -4.03
N LEU A 114 7.29 8.27 -5.12
CA LEU A 114 6.64 9.58 -5.15
C LEU A 114 5.33 9.58 -4.34
N PRO A 115 4.33 8.74 -4.66
CA PRO A 115 3.08 8.67 -3.90
C PRO A 115 3.26 8.04 -2.51
N LEU A 116 4.19 7.09 -2.32
CA LEU A 116 4.44 6.53 -0.98
C LEU A 116 4.94 7.61 -0.02
N TYR A 117 5.93 8.42 -0.43
CA TYR A 117 6.41 9.54 0.37
C TYR A 117 5.28 10.53 0.70
N LEU A 118 4.54 10.99 -0.32
CA LEU A 118 3.46 11.97 -0.13
C LEU A 118 2.40 11.48 0.86
N ASN A 119 1.87 10.27 0.67
CA ASN A 119 0.82 9.73 1.52
C ASN A 119 1.33 9.40 2.94
N ALA A 120 2.61 9.02 3.08
CA ALA A 120 3.25 8.77 4.38
C ALA A 120 3.38 10.02 5.25
N LEU A 121 3.37 11.24 4.67
CA LEU A 121 3.39 12.49 5.43
C LEU A 121 2.19 12.63 6.39
N SER A 122 1.09 11.93 6.14
CA SER A 122 -0.07 11.88 7.04
C SER A 122 0.21 11.22 8.39
N GLY A 123 1.30 10.45 8.52
CA GLY A 123 1.68 9.72 9.73
C GLY A 123 0.83 8.47 10.01
N LYS A 124 -0.15 8.15 9.17
CA LYS A 124 -1.06 7.00 9.34
C LYS A 124 -0.52 5.67 8.81
N GLY A 125 0.66 5.68 8.18
CA GLY A 125 1.28 4.51 7.56
C GLY A 125 0.77 4.25 6.14
N VAL A 126 1.65 3.76 5.27
CA VAL A 126 1.31 3.33 3.91
C VAL A 126 1.95 1.98 3.59
N HIS A 127 1.28 1.15 2.80
CA HIS A 127 1.74 -0.20 2.47
C HIS A 127 2.14 -0.31 0.99
N LEU A 128 3.30 -0.90 0.70
CA LEU A 128 3.63 -1.40 -0.63
C LEU A 128 3.55 -2.93 -0.63
N VAL A 129 2.65 -3.46 -1.43
CA VAL A 129 2.45 -4.89 -1.61
C VAL A 129 3.24 -5.35 -2.82
N THR A 130 4.05 -6.39 -2.64
CA THR A 130 4.83 -7.05 -3.70
C THR A 130 4.45 -8.53 -3.78
N VAL A 131 4.90 -9.23 -4.83
CA VAL A 131 4.55 -10.63 -5.06
C VAL A 131 5.32 -11.63 -4.18
N ASN A 132 6.44 -11.24 -3.55
CA ASN A 132 7.19 -12.11 -2.64
C ASN A 132 8.11 -11.35 -1.68
N ASP A 133 8.51 -12.03 -0.60
CA ASP A 133 9.34 -11.47 0.47
C ASP A 133 10.72 -10.99 0.00
N TYR A 134 11.29 -11.63 -1.04
CA TYR A 134 12.56 -11.20 -1.61
C TYR A 134 12.44 -9.81 -2.24
N LEU A 135 11.40 -9.57 -3.04
CA LEU A 135 11.14 -8.26 -3.65
C LEU A 135 10.78 -7.22 -2.59
N ALA A 136 9.94 -7.57 -1.62
CA ALA A 136 9.62 -6.69 -0.49
C ALA A 136 10.90 -6.22 0.23
N THR A 137 11.78 -7.17 0.58
CA THR A 137 13.04 -6.88 1.29
C THR A 137 14.02 -6.09 0.43
N ARG A 138 14.20 -6.48 -0.83
CA ARG A 138 15.08 -5.79 -1.78
C ARG A 138 14.65 -4.34 -1.97
N ASP A 139 13.36 -4.12 -2.21
CA ASP A 139 12.84 -2.80 -2.55
C ASP A 139 12.73 -1.91 -1.31
N ALA A 140 12.39 -2.47 -0.15
CA ALA A 140 12.47 -1.77 1.13
C ALA A 140 13.90 -1.27 1.42
N LYS A 141 14.93 -2.09 1.14
CA LYS A 141 16.33 -1.67 1.32
C LYS A 141 16.74 -0.63 0.28
N TRP A 142 16.37 -0.84 -0.98
CA TRP A 142 16.83 -0.01 -2.09
C TRP A 142 16.11 1.34 -2.14
N MET A 143 14.78 1.35 -2.25
CA MET A 143 14.00 2.58 -2.26
C MET A 143 13.92 3.22 -0.87
N GLY A 144 14.02 2.42 0.19
CA GLY A 144 14.05 2.94 1.55
C GLY A 144 15.24 3.84 1.86
N ALA A 145 16.32 3.77 1.07
CA ALA A 145 17.41 4.74 1.17
C ALA A 145 16.91 6.18 0.95
N ILE A 146 15.95 6.39 0.03
CA ILE A 146 15.36 7.71 -0.25
C ILE A 146 14.52 8.19 0.94
N TYR A 147 13.63 7.33 1.46
CA TYR A 147 12.73 7.69 2.55
C TYR A 147 13.49 7.98 3.84
N ASN A 148 14.44 7.10 4.20
CA ASN A 148 15.27 7.27 5.40
C ASN A 148 16.12 8.54 5.30
N TRP A 149 16.67 8.84 4.12
CA TRP A 149 17.42 10.07 3.90
C TRP A 149 16.53 11.31 4.09
N LEU A 150 15.27 11.26 3.64
CA LEU A 150 14.25 12.30 3.87
C LEU A 150 13.61 12.27 5.27
N GLY A 151 14.04 11.39 6.17
CA GLY A 151 13.57 11.33 7.56
C GLY A 151 12.25 10.58 7.77
N LEU A 152 11.84 9.71 6.84
CA LEU A 152 10.74 8.77 7.01
C LEU A 152 11.28 7.36 7.29
N SER A 153 10.59 6.64 8.16
CA SER A 153 10.92 5.26 8.55
C SER A 153 10.34 4.21 7.60
N VAL A 154 11.05 3.10 7.43
CA VAL A 154 10.68 2.01 6.52
C VAL A 154 10.70 0.67 7.26
N GLY A 155 9.57 -0.03 7.24
CA GLY A 155 9.42 -1.38 7.75
C GLY A 155 9.28 -2.39 6.61
N VAL A 156 9.62 -3.65 6.90
CA VAL A 156 9.33 -4.78 6.01
C VAL A 156 8.67 -5.89 6.81
N ILE A 157 7.62 -6.48 6.24
CA ILE A 157 6.94 -7.65 6.75
C ILE A 157 7.30 -8.83 5.85
N VAL A 158 7.84 -9.88 6.45
CA VAL A 158 8.18 -11.15 5.81
C VAL A 158 7.65 -12.31 6.66
N ALA A 159 7.66 -13.51 6.09
CA ALA A 159 7.29 -14.73 6.80
C ALA A 159 8.10 -14.93 8.09
N GLU A 160 7.51 -15.63 9.05
CA GLU A 160 8.16 -16.06 10.31
C GLU A 160 8.64 -14.93 11.24
N MET A 161 8.19 -13.68 11.04
CA MET A 161 8.44 -12.60 12.00
C MET A 161 7.58 -12.73 13.27
N PRO A 162 8.17 -12.54 14.48
CA PRO A 162 7.41 -12.47 15.72
C PRO A 162 6.57 -11.18 15.79
N ASP A 163 5.49 -11.21 16.58
CA ASP A 163 4.52 -10.11 16.69
C ASP A 163 5.17 -8.78 17.10
N GLU A 164 6.15 -8.79 18.00
CA GLU A 164 6.87 -7.58 18.40
C GLU A 164 7.62 -6.94 17.23
N ALA A 165 8.26 -7.75 16.39
CA ALA A 165 8.96 -7.26 15.20
C ALA A 165 7.99 -6.74 14.14
N ARG A 166 6.85 -7.42 13.94
CA ARG A 166 5.77 -6.94 13.05
C ARG A 166 5.22 -5.60 13.53
N LYS A 167 4.95 -5.46 14.82
CA LYS A 167 4.46 -4.22 15.41
C LYS A 167 5.46 -3.06 15.23
N ILE A 168 6.76 -3.32 15.34
CA ILE A 168 7.80 -2.31 15.01
C ILE A 168 7.73 -1.94 13.53
N ALA A 169 7.66 -2.92 12.64
CA ALA A 169 7.58 -2.68 11.19
C ALA A 169 6.32 -1.87 10.81
N TYR A 170 5.14 -2.25 11.29
CA TYR A 170 3.89 -1.53 11.04
C TYR A 170 3.88 -0.10 11.58
N ASN A 171 4.64 0.19 12.64
CA ASN A 171 4.80 1.56 13.17
C ASN A 171 5.67 2.46 12.29
N SER A 172 6.31 1.92 11.25
CA SER A 172 7.05 2.72 10.27
C SER A 172 6.12 3.53 9.37
N ASP A 173 6.60 4.66 8.84
CA ASP A 173 5.85 5.53 7.93
C ASP A 173 5.44 4.78 6.65
N ILE A 174 6.32 3.91 6.14
CA ILE A 174 6.13 3.09 4.94
C ILE A 174 6.45 1.64 5.27
N VAL A 175 5.59 0.70 4.86
CA VAL A 175 5.74 -0.74 5.13
C VAL A 175 5.71 -1.51 3.82
N TYR A 176 6.74 -2.31 3.57
CA TYR A 176 6.80 -3.25 2.45
C TYR A 176 6.36 -4.64 2.92
N GLY A 177 5.70 -5.41 2.06
CA GLY A 177 5.35 -6.79 2.37
C GLY A 177 4.65 -7.48 1.21
N THR A 178 4.13 -8.66 1.45
CA THR A 178 3.29 -9.39 0.51
C THR A 178 1.82 -9.31 0.91
N ASN A 179 0.93 -9.57 -0.04
CA ASN A 179 -0.51 -9.63 0.20
C ASN A 179 -0.84 -10.65 1.29
N ASN A 180 -0.20 -11.81 1.26
CA ASN A 180 -0.40 -12.88 2.24
C ASN A 180 -0.03 -12.42 3.64
N GLU A 181 1.12 -11.79 3.82
CA GLU A 181 1.56 -11.33 5.14
C GLU A 181 0.62 -10.25 5.71
N PHE A 182 0.27 -9.23 4.91
CA PHE A 182 -0.67 -8.20 5.34
C PHE A 182 -2.05 -8.78 5.69
N ALA A 183 -2.56 -9.70 4.88
CA ALA A 183 -3.88 -10.27 5.10
C ALA A 183 -3.91 -11.25 6.28
N PHE A 184 -2.87 -12.08 6.46
CA PHE A 184 -2.79 -12.96 7.61
C PHE A 184 -2.56 -12.20 8.92
N ASP A 185 -1.81 -11.10 8.92
CA ASP A 185 -1.72 -10.22 10.09
C ASP A 185 -3.07 -9.59 10.43
N TYR A 186 -3.83 -9.17 9.43
CA TYR A 186 -5.20 -8.69 9.65
C TYR A 186 -6.09 -9.77 10.26
N LEU A 187 -6.05 -11.00 9.74
CA LEU A 187 -6.82 -12.12 10.29
C LEU A 187 -6.38 -12.47 11.72
N ARG A 188 -5.06 -12.51 11.99
CA ARG A 188 -4.50 -12.74 13.33
C ARG A 188 -4.93 -11.66 14.32
N ASP A 189 -4.86 -10.38 13.93
CA ASP A 189 -5.28 -9.27 14.78
C ASP A 189 -6.76 -9.38 15.17
N ASN A 190 -7.64 -9.80 14.25
CA ASN A 190 -9.07 -9.99 14.55
C ASN A 190 -9.38 -11.23 15.42
N MET A 191 -8.39 -12.05 15.75
CA MET A 191 -8.53 -13.16 16.71
C MET A 191 -7.94 -12.81 18.10
N LYS A 192 -7.31 -11.65 18.27
CA LYS A 192 -6.71 -11.23 19.54
C LYS A 192 -7.77 -10.70 20.51
N PHE A 193 -7.54 -10.93 21.80
CA PHE A 193 -8.47 -10.52 22.86
C PHE A 193 -8.38 -9.02 23.18
N ALA A 194 -7.23 -8.39 22.96
CA ALA A 194 -7.01 -6.98 23.28
C ALA A 194 -6.40 -6.20 22.12
N LEU A 195 -6.87 -4.94 21.96
CA LEU A 195 -6.40 -4.03 20.91
C LEU A 195 -4.90 -3.73 21.01
N HIS A 196 -4.31 -3.76 22.20
CA HIS A 196 -2.88 -3.50 22.36
C HIS A 196 -2.02 -4.64 21.84
N ASP A 197 -2.58 -5.83 21.62
CA ASP A 197 -1.86 -6.95 21.02
C ASP A 197 -1.82 -6.85 19.49
N TYR A 198 -2.59 -5.94 18.88
CA TYR A 198 -2.62 -5.78 17.43
C TYR A 198 -1.24 -5.37 16.91
N VAL A 199 -0.85 -5.95 15.77
CA VAL A 199 0.40 -5.57 15.09
C VAL A 199 0.15 -4.47 14.04
N GLN A 200 -1.01 -4.49 13.37
CA GLN A 200 -1.38 -3.49 12.38
C GLN A 200 -1.90 -2.20 13.03
N ARG A 201 -1.81 -1.09 12.29
CA ARG A 201 -2.31 0.23 12.74
C ARG A 201 -3.31 0.88 11.77
N GLY A 202 -4.13 0.06 11.12
CA GLY A 202 -5.16 0.46 10.15
C GLY A 202 -4.71 0.32 8.69
N HIS A 203 -5.60 0.69 7.76
CA HIS A 203 -5.41 0.50 6.30
C HIS A 203 -5.62 1.82 5.57
N HIS A 204 -4.63 2.73 5.64
CA HIS A 204 -4.82 4.09 5.13
C HIS A 204 -4.63 4.21 3.61
N TYR A 205 -3.52 3.69 3.08
CA TYR A 205 -3.19 3.74 1.66
C TYR A 205 -2.29 2.55 1.32
N CYS A 206 -2.52 1.94 0.17
CA CYS A 206 -1.66 0.88 -0.34
C CYS A 206 -1.40 1.04 -1.83
N ILE A 207 -0.22 0.62 -2.26
CA ILE A 207 0.12 0.40 -3.66
C ILE A 207 0.38 -1.10 -3.81
N VAL A 208 -0.22 -1.69 -4.83
CA VAL A 208 -0.04 -3.11 -5.17
C VAL A 208 0.80 -3.18 -6.43
N ASP A 209 2.03 -3.67 -6.30
CA ASP A 209 2.87 -4.01 -7.46
C ASP A 209 2.41 -5.33 -8.07
N GLU A 210 2.49 -5.44 -9.40
CA GLU A 210 1.91 -6.55 -10.18
C GLU A 210 0.45 -6.87 -9.78
N VAL A 211 -0.39 -5.82 -9.84
CA VAL A 211 -1.80 -5.84 -9.43
C VAL A 211 -2.63 -6.93 -10.10
N ASP A 212 -2.30 -7.33 -11.32
CA ASP A 212 -2.93 -8.42 -12.05
C ASP A 212 -2.64 -9.77 -11.38
N SER A 213 -1.37 -10.03 -11.05
CA SER A 213 -0.99 -11.26 -10.34
C SER A 213 -1.69 -11.36 -8.98
N ILE A 214 -1.73 -10.26 -8.22
CA ILE A 214 -2.25 -10.26 -6.85
C ILE A 214 -3.78 -10.21 -6.80
N LEU A 215 -4.41 -9.25 -7.49
CA LEU A 215 -5.86 -9.02 -7.37
C LEU A 215 -6.70 -9.86 -8.33
N ILE A 216 -6.10 -10.51 -9.32
CA ILE A 216 -6.81 -11.39 -10.27
C ILE A 216 -6.41 -12.85 -10.05
N ASP A 217 -5.12 -13.17 -10.16
CA ASP A 217 -4.69 -14.58 -10.15
C ASP A 217 -4.71 -15.20 -8.74
N GLU A 218 -4.18 -14.49 -7.75
CA GLU A 218 -4.12 -14.97 -6.35
C GLU A 218 -5.46 -14.84 -5.62
N ALA A 219 -6.30 -13.87 -6.00
CA ALA A 219 -7.61 -13.64 -5.41
C ALA A 219 -8.60 -14.83 -5.56
N ARG A 220 -8.25 -15.84 -6.36
CA ARG A 220 -9.04 -17.08 -6.53
C ARG A 220 -9.01 -17.99 -5.30
N THR A 221 -8.00 -17.86 -4.44
CA THR A 221 -7.83 -18.72 -3.26
C THR A 221 -8.04 -17.88 -2.00
N PRO A 222 -9.04 -18.21 -1.16
CA PRO A 222 -9.24 -17.49 0.10
C PRO A 222 -8.11 -17.79 1.09
N LEU A 223 -7.76 -16.80 1.91
CA LEU A 223 -6.84 -16.97 3.02
C LEU A 223 -7.59 -17.50 4.25
N VAL A 224 -7.13 -18.64 4.77
CA VAL A 224 -7.79 -19.35 5.86
C VAL A 224 -6.79 -19.61 6.98
N ILE A 225 -7.16 -19.27 8.20
CA ILE A 225 -6.49 -19.75 9.41
C ILE A 225 -7.30 -20.93 9.94
N SER A 226 -6.70 -22.12 9.92
CA SER A 226 -7.29 -23.31 10.54
C SER A 226 -6.69 -23.53 11.92
N GLY A 227 -7.55 -23.87 12.88
CA GLY A 227 -7.15 -24.34 14.21
C GLY A 227 -7.73 -25.73 14.45
N GLN A 228 -7.12 -26.50 15.36
CA GLN A 228 -7.79 -27.69 15.87
C GLN A 228 -9.06 -27.24 16.59
N GLY A 229 -10.20 -27.79 16.20
CA GLY A 229 -11.45 -27.49 16.90
C GLY A 229 -11.35 -28.01 18.34
N GLU A 230 -11.65 -27.16 19.32
CA GLU A 230 -11.98 -27.57 20.69
C GLU A 230 -13.37 -28.24 20.70
N GLY A 231 -13.54 -29.27 19.87
CA GLY A 231 -14.71 -30.10 19.89
C GLY A 231 -14.62 -31.01 21.09
N ASP A 232 -15.42 -30.73 22.13
CA ASP A 232 -15.58 -31.65 23.25
C ASP A 232 -16.32 -32.90 22.75
N SER A 233 -15.57 -33.85 22.19
CA SER A 233 -16.07 -35.11 21.63
C SER A 233 -16.97 -35.85 22.62
N LYS A 234 -16.74 -35.65 23.93
CA LYS A 234 -17.59 -36.14 25.02
C LYS A 234 -18.98 -35.51 25.02
N LEU A 235 -19.11 -34.21 24.74
CA LEU A 235 -20.40 -33.53 24.68
C LEU A 235 -21.23 -34.05 23.51
N SER A 236 -20.61 -34.25 22.36
CA SER A 236 -21.26 -34.86 21.19
C SER A 236 -21.70 -36.31 21.45
N GLN A 237 -20.88 -37.09 22.16
CA GLN A 237 -21.25 -38.44 22.60
C GLN A 237 -22.40 -38.42 23.61
N LEU A 238 -22.34 -37.57 24.62
CA LEU A 238 -23.37 -37.44 25.66
C LEU A 238 -24.72 -36.99 25.08
N VAL A 239 -24.70 -36.03 24.15
CA VAL A 239 -25.90 -35.60 23.42
C VAL A 239 -26.48 -36.75 22.61
N ASN A 240 -25.63 -37.52 21.92
CA ASN A 240 -26.09 -38.66 21.12
C ASN A 240 -26.70 -39.78 21.99
N GLU A 241 -26.04 -40.13 23.10
CA GLU A 241 -26.55 -41.11 24.08
C GLU A 241 -27.89 -40.64 24.69
N SER A 242 -27.98 -39.37 25.06
CA SER A 242 -29.21 -38.77 25.57
C SER A 242 -30.31 -38.79 24.51
N PHE A 243 -29.99 -38.42 23.25
CA PHE A 243 -30.94 -38.41 22.13
C PHE A 243 -31.54 -39.79 21.85
N LEU A 244 -30.71 -40.84 21.91
CA LEU A 244 -31.14 -42.23 21.73
C LEU A 244 -32.00 -42.75 22.89
N SER A 245 -31.89 -42.15 24.08
CA SER A 245 -32.72 -42.51 25.25
C SER A 245 -34.12 -41.91 25.21
N PHE A 246 -34.35 -40.86 24.42
CA PHE A 246 -35.68 -40.29 24.24
C PHE A 246 -36.54 -41.18 23.34
N LYS A 247 -37.61 -41.77 23.90
CA LYS A 247 -38.65 -42.41 23.09
C LYS A 247 -39.42 -41.33 22.31
N LYS A 248 -39.62 -41.58 21.02
CA LYS A 248 -40.47 -40.75 20.15
C LYS A 248 -41.87 -40.68 20.76
N ILE A 249 -42.26 -39.53 21.30
CA ILE A 249 -43.63 -39.30 21.78
C ILE A 249 -44.51 -39.24 20.53
N SER A 250 -45.41 -40.20 20.39
CA SER A 250 -46.51 -40.15 19.43
C SER A 250 -47.37 -38.93 19.75
N THR A 251 -47.62 -38.10 18.74
CA THR A 251 -48.45 -36.90 18.78
C THR A 251 -49.67 -37.08 19.70
N ILE A 252 -49.70 -36.36 20.82
CA ILE A 252 -50.92 -36.19 21.61
C ILE A 252 -51.66 -35.02 20.94
N ALA A 253 -52.60 -35.35 20.06
CA ALA A 253 -53.60 -34.40 19.61
C ALA A 253 -54.61 -34.19 20.74
N LEU A 254 -54.70 -32.96 21.26
CA LEU A 254 -55.84 -32.54 22.09
C LEU A 254 -56.95 -32.05 21.15
N THR A 255 -58.18 -32.48 21.44
CA THR A 255 -59.42 -32.02 20.79
C THR A 255 -59.93 -30.75 21.46
#